data_AF-A0A1Q8RQ96-F1
#
_entry.id   AF-A0A1Q8RQ96-F1
#
_cell.length_a   1.000
_cell.length_b   1.000
_cell.length_c   1.000
_cell.angle_alpha   90.00
_cell.angle_beta   90.00
_cell.angle_gamma   90.00
#
_symmetry.space_group_name_H-M   'P 1'
#
loop_
_entity.id
_entity.type
_entity.pdbx_description
1 polymer ?
#
loop_
_entity_poly.entity_id
_entity_poly.type
_entity_poly.pdbx_seq_one_letter_code
_entity_poly.pdbx_strand_id
1 'polypeptide(L)'
;MSKPGLSFGLSLGKKPGAAKPAPSKRKAFGGDDSDDDASNTQNKVETLNELGGFDISSSSSSSFRQDSSGGGGGARKHKTKTGLPGHPPTSKAKTAENTMFGDLSGALTSKKHADAAEELDPSVYDYDGVYDSFKPQKKTAPEDAERKPKYMSSLLAAASVRKRDALIAEEKKIAREREAEGEEYADKEKFVTEAYRKQQEENRRIEEEEKRREEEEARKNKTGGMSAFYKNLLNKGEERHAEVLKAAEEKAKAGPTSVAAEEEDDIPMEKSEADIAREINEKGGSVAVNEDGQVVDKRQLLRGGLNVGAKKVAQVRQEAARPKENRSDRGSGNGFVGSGGKGAMRERQTRMLEAQLEAALKRSREEEQAEREKVERVTKTRKTEGDISSAKERYLARKREAEEAKKRGLAE
;
A
#
# COMPACT_ATOMS: atom_id res chain seq x y z
N MET A 1 -29.50 -50.90 32.81
CA MET A 1 -28.32 -50.83 33.71
C MET A 1 -27.53 -52.10 33.45
N SER A 2 -26.26 -52.20 33.03
CA SER A 2 -25.12 -51.31 32.89
C SER A 2 -24.31 -51.74 31.64
N LYS A 3 -23.44 -50.85 31.16
CA LYS A 3 -22.76 -50.85 29.83
C LYS A 3 -21.64 -51.91 29.71
N PRO A 4 -21.36 -52.46 28.52
CA PRO A 4 -20.04 -53.03 28.24
C PRO A 4 -19.04 -51.92 27.90
N GLY A 5 -17.98 -51.81 28.69
CA GLY A 5 -16.90 -50.83 28.50
C GLY A 5 -15.96 -51.24 27.36
N LEU A 6 -15.77 -50.34 26.39
CA LEU A 6 -14.68 -50.41 25.42
C LEU A 6 -13.38 -49.90 26.08
N SER A 7 -12.36 -50.75 26.17
CA SER A 7 -11.00 -50.39 26.55
C SER A 7 -10.21 -49.95 25.32
N PHE A 8 -9.83 -48.66 25.27
CA PHE A 8 -8.88 -48.14 24.28
C PHE A 8 -7.46 -48.35 24.84
N GLY A 9 -6.78 -49.41 24.39
CA GLY A 9 -5.37 -49.64 24.70
C GLY A 9 -4.47 -48.86 23.73
N LEU A 10 -3.81 -47.80 24.21
CA LEU A 10 -2.69 -47.18 23.52
C LEU A 10 -1.48 -48.15 23.52
N SER A 11 -1.14 -48.68 22.36
CA SER A 11 0.12 -49.39 22.12
C SER A 11 1.29 -48.41 22.08
N LEU A 12 1.95 -48.18 23.22
CA LEU A 12 3.25 -47.52 23.27
C LEU A 12 4.33 -48.48 22.71
N GLY A 13 4.54 -48.43 21.40
CA GLY A 13 5.70 -49.01 20.74
C GLY A 13 6.99 -48.31 21.19
N LYS A 14 7.77 -49.01 22.03
CA LYS A 14 9.16 -48.68 22.36
C LYS A 14 10.00 -48.70 21.07
N LYS A 15 10.65 -47.58 20.70
CA LYS A 15 11.78 -47.57 19.75
C LYS A 15 13.09 -47.65 20.53
N PRO A 16 14.08 -48.46 20.09
CA PRO A 16 15.40 -48.52 20.70
C PRO A 16 16.29 -47.34 20.29
N GLY A 17 17.30 -47.08 21.11
CA GLY A 17 18.01 -45.80 21.21
C GLY A 17 18.86 -45.39 20.01
N ALA A 18 19.05 -44.07 19.93
CA ALA A 18 20.02 -43.41 19.06
C ALA A 18 20.97 -42.57 19.93
N ALA A 19 22.26 -42.68 19.62
CA ALA A 19 23.38 -42.14 20.38
C ALA A 19 23.45 -40.60 20.37
N LYS A 20 24.07 -40.05 21.43
CA LYS A 20 24.34 -38.63 21.64
C LYS A 20 25.25 -38.06 20.53
N PRO A 21 24.98 -36.87 19.95
CA PRO A 21 25.94 -36.21 19.07
C PRO A 21 27.02 -35.46 19.86
N ALA A 22 28.27 -35.55 19.41
CA ALA A 22 29.44 -34.87 19.96
C ALA A 22 29.48 -33.37 19.54
N PRO A 23 30.10 -32.49 20.35
CA PRO A 23 30.09 -31.05 20.10
C PRO A 23 31.02 -30.62 18.95
N SER A 24 30.54 -29.73 18.08
CA SER A 24 31.31 -29.18 16.97
C SER A 24 32.41 -28.22 17.45
N LYS A 25 33.63 -28.43 16.95
CA LYS A 25 34.80 -27.57 17.19
C LYS A 25 34.63 -26.20 16.53
N ARG A 26 34.93 -25.15 17.29
CA ARG A 26 35.13 -23.77 16.81
C ARG A 26 36.34 -23.70 15.88
N LYS A 27 36.27 -22.91 14.81
CA LYS A 27 37.46 -22.33 14.17
C LYS A 27 37.56 -20.85 14.56
N ALA A 28 38.76 -20.48 14.99
CA ALA A 28 39.26 -19.12 15.05
C ALA A 28 40.24 -18.90 13.87
N PHE A 29 40.59 -17.63 13.63
CA PHE A 29 41.63 -17.12 12.72
C PHE A 29 41.17 -17.01 11.24
N GLY A 30 41.25 -15.85 10.58
CA GLY A 30 42.42 -14.97 10.51
C GLY A 30 43.41 -15.61 9.54
N GLY A 31 43.47 -15.16 8.30
CA GLY A 31 44.27 -15.85 7.27
C GLY A 31 44.02 -15.26 5.90
N ASP A 32 44.80 -14.24 5.60
CA ASP A 32 45.22 -13.81 4.27
C ASP A 32 45.70 -15.03 3.47
N ASP A 33 45.08 -15.31 2.31
CA ASP A 33 45.78 -15.96 1.22
C ASP A 33 45.15 -15.58 -0.12
N SER A 34 46.05 -15.21 -1.01
CA SER A 34 45.88 -14.78 -2.38
C SER A 34 45.72 -16.01 -3.27
N ASP A 35 44.69 -16.09 -4.11
CA ASP A 35 44.89 -16.35 -5.54
C ASP A 35 43.58 -16.36 -6.35
N ASP A 36 43.74 -15.85 -7.57
CA ASP A 36 42.84 -15.84 -8.72
C ASP A 36 42.28 -17.24 -9.06
N ASP A 37 40.96 -17.35 -9.24
CA ASP A 37 40.43 -18.21 -10.30
C ASP A 37 39.07 -17.69 -10.80
N ALA A 38 39.06 -17.35 -12.09
CA ALA A 38 37.91 -16.88 -12.83
C ALA A 38 37.04 -18.06 -13.26
N SER A 39 35.80 -18.13 -12.77
CA SER A 39 34.77 -18.99 -13.38
C SER A 39 33.47 -18.24 -13.70
N ASN A 40 33.29 -18.13 -15.01
CA ASN A 40 32.10 -17.80 -15.80
C ASN A 40 30.76 -18.21 -15.17
N THR A 41 29.95 -17.25 -14.72
CA THR A 41 28.56 -17.48 -14.28
C THR A 41 27.60 -17.23 -15.45
N GLN A 42 27.17 -18.32 -16.09
CA GLN A 42 26.01 -18.34 -16.95
C GLN A 42 24.75 -18.12 -16.11
N ASN A 43 24.04 -17.03 -16.40
CA ASN A 43 22.70 -16.75 -15.88
C ASN A 43 21.70 -17.78 -16.41
N LYS A 44 21.31 -18.74 -15.55
CA LYS A 44 20.15 -19.60 -15.80
C LYS A 44 18.89 -18.85 -15.38
N VAL A 45 18.21 -18.25 -16.37
CA VAL A 45 16.85 -17.73 -16.24
C VAL A 45 15.90 -18.91 -16.44
N GLU A 46 15.29 -19.41 -15.36
CA GLU A 46 14.17 -20.35 -15.46
C GLU A 46 12.87 -19.55 -15.57
N THR A 47 12.30 -19.59 -16.76
CA THR A 47 10.93 -19.21 -17.07
C THR A 47 9.99 -20.25 -16.47
N LEU A 48 9.18 -19.84 -15.49
CA LEU A 48 8.07 -20.62 -14.95
C LEU A 48 7.02 -20.88 -16.03
N ASN A 49 7.02 -22.07 -16.61
CA ASN A 49 5.86 -22.61 -17.32
C ASN A 49 4.82 -23.08 -16.28
N GLU A 50 3.67 -22.43 -16.30
CA GLU A 50 2.37 -23.09 -16.48
C GLU A 50 2.02 -24.21 -15.49
N LEU A 51 1.49 -23.80 -14.32
CA LEU A 51 0.71 -24.65 -13.44
C LEU A 51 -0.70 -24.83 -14.06
N GLY A 52 -0.81 -25.73 -15.04
CA GLY A 52 -2.08 -26.15 -15.61
C GLY A 52 -2.80 -27.13 -14.69
N GLY A 53 -4.03 -26.80 -14.28
CA GLY A 53 -4.81 -27.69 -13.43
C GLY A 53 -6.16 -27.15 -12.95
N PHE A 54 -6.85 -26.35 -13.75
CA PHE A 54 -8.26 -26.03 -13.51
C PHE A 54 -8.92 -25.64 -14.82
N ASP A 55 -9.53 -26.62 -15.51
CA ASP A 55 -10.51 -26.30 -16.54
C ASP A 55 -11.74 -27.18 -16.38
N ILE A 56 -12.81 -26.47 -16.07
CA ILE A 56 -14.19 -26.88 -15.97
C ILE A 56 -14.83 -26.52 -17.31
N SER A 57 -15.17 -27.50 -18.15
CA SER A 57 -16.27 -27.28 -19.11
C SER A 57 -16.87 -28.58 -19.62
N SER A 58 -18.19 -28.51 -19.69
CA SER A 58 -19.15 -29.46 -20.21
C SER A 58 -19.29 -29.40 -21.73
N SER A 59 -19.59 -30.57 -22.31
CA SER A 59 -20.33 -30.83 -23.57
C SER A 59 -19.75 -30.24 -24.88
N SER A 60 -19.48 -31.02 -25.92
CA SER A 60 -20.49 -31.68 -26.76
C SER A 60 -19.82 -32.34 -27.98
N SER A 61 -20.45 -33.44 -28.41
CA SER A 61 -20.39 -34.15 -29.71
C SER A 61 -19.39 -33.71 -30.80
N SER A 62 -18.54 -34.66 -31.23
CA SER A 62 -18.53 -35.14 -32.63
C SER A 62 -17.63 -36.37 -32.81
N SER A 63 -18.25 -37.48 -33.24
CA SER A 63 -17.78 -38.46 -34.23
C SER A 63 -16.27 -38.66 -34.50
N PHE A 64 -15.82 -39.93 -34.41
CA PHE A 64 -15.47 -40.79 -35.56
C PHE A 64 -14.24 -41.70 -35.31
N ARG A 65 -14.48 -43.01 -35.55
CA ARG A 65 -13.58 -44.13 -35.94
C ARG A 65 -12.44 -44.57 -35.01
N GLN A 66 -12.50 -45.81 -34.48
CA GLN A 66 -12.33 -47.13 -35.10
C GLN A 66 -10.86 -47.58 -35.03
N ASP A 67 -10.55 -48.40 -34.03
CA ASP A 67 -9.55 -49.45 -34.16
C ASP A 67 -10.01 -50.70 -33.40
N SER A 68 -9.76 -51.82 -34.03
CA SER A 68 -10.28 -53.15 -33.77
C SER A 68 -9.20 -54.03 -33.16
N SER A 69 -9.49 -54.68 -32.04
CA SER A 69 -8.85 -55.95 -31.72
C SER A 69 -9.72 -56.85 -30.83
N GLY A 70 -10.00 -58.04 -31.37
CA GLY A 70 -9.88 -59.29 -30.62
C GLY A 70 -10.94 -59.68 -29.60
N GLY A 71 -12.00 -60.36 -30.10
CA GLY A 71 -12.27 -61.75 -29.71
C GLY A 71 -12.94 -62.07 -28.37
N GLY A 72 -14.09 -62.76 -28.45
CA GLY A 72 -14.38 -63.88 -27.54
C GLY A 72 -15.61 -63.74 -26.64
N GLY A 73 -16.77 -64.16 -27.17
CA GLY A 73 -17.75 -65.04 -26.54
C GLY A 73 -18.17 -64.87 -25.06
N GLY A 74 -19.49 -64.72 -24.86
CA GLY A 74 -20.20 -65.55 -23.89
C GLY A 74 -20.89 -64.85 -22.71
N ALA A 75 -22.20 -65.12 -22.63
CA ALA A 75 -23.00 -65.34 -21.43
C ALA A 75 -23.36 -64.15 -20.50
N ARG A 76 -24.66 -63.87 -20.51
CA ARG A 76 -25.47 -63.18 -19.50
C ARG A 76 -25.15 -63.65 -18.08
N LYS A 77 -24.93 -62.74 -17.12
CA LYS A 77 -25.38 -62.85 -15.70
C LYS A 77 -25.57 -61.47 -15.05
N HIS A 78 -26.68 -61.32 -14.34
CA HIS A 78 -27.03 -60.19 -13.48
C HIS A 78 -26.07 -60.05 -12.30
N LYS A 79 -25.64 -58.81 -11.98
CA LYS A 79 -25.22 -58.42 -10.62
C LYS A 79 -25.62 -56.96 -10.35
N THR A 80 -26.50 -56.79 -9.37
CA THR A 80 -26.77 -55.54 -8.68
C THR A 80 -25.52 -55.09 -7.92
N LYS A 81 -24.98 -53.91 -8.23
CA LYS A 81 -24.02 -53.20 -7.37
C LYS A 81 -24.60 -51.83 -7.02
N THR A 82 -24.89 -51.68 -5.74
CA THR A 82 -25.16 -50.43 -5.03
C THR A 82 -23.93 -49.52 -5.10
N GLY A 83 -23.98 -48.53 -5.99
CA GLY A 83 -23.11 -47.36 -5.97
C GLY A 83 -23.95 -46.13 -5.61
N LEU A 84 -23.44 -45.28 -4.72
CA LEU A 84 -24.08 -44.00 -4.40
C LEU A 84 -24.18 -43.14 -5.67
N PRO A 85 -25.33 -42.51 -5.98
CA PRO A 85 -25.46 -41.66 -7.16
C PRO A 85 -24.67 -40.36 -6.99
N GLY A 86 -23.61 -40.18 -7.78
CA GLY A 86 -22.75 -38.97 -7.80
C GLY A 86 -23.26 -37.83 -8.66
N HIS A 87 -24.57 -37.63 -8.73
CA HIS A 87 -25.22 -36.52 -9.44
C HIS A 87 -26.66 -36.38 -8.94
N PRO A 88 -27.22 -35.16 -8.81
CA PRO A 88 -28.64 -35.01 -8.56
C PRO A 88 -29.40 -35.73 -9.68
N PRO A 89 -30.48 -36.47 -9.38
CA PRO A 89 -31.22 -37.16 -10.42
C PRO A 89 -31.71 -36.13 -11.43
N THR A 90 -31.20 -36.20 -12.66
CA THR A 90 -31.77 -35.44 -13.77
C THR A 90 -33.17 -35.99 -13.99
N SER A 91 -34.17 -35.33 -13.41
CA SER A 91 -35.56 -35.67 -13.66
C SER A 91 -35.78 -35.47 -15.15
N LYS A 92 -35.87 -36.58 -15.90
CA LYS A 92 -36.48 -36.56 -17.21
C LYS A 92 -37.88 -35.99 -16.97
N ALA A 93 -38.11 -34.76 -17.40
CA ALA A 93 -39.44 -34.18 -17.43
C ALA A 93 -40.26 -35.09 -18.33
N LYS A 94 -41.00 -36.02 -17.71
CA LYS A 94 -42.15 -36.61 -18.39
C LYS A 94 -43.01 -35.40 -18.73
N THR A 95 -43.35 -35.26 -20.00
CA THR A 95 -44.34 -34.30 -20.48
C THR A 95 -45.59 -34.53 -19.65
N ALA A 96 -45.72 -33.79 -18.54
CA ALA A 96 -46.91 -33.80 -17.73
C ALA A 96 -47.92 -33.06 -18.59
N GLU A 97 -48.91 -33.80 -19.08
CA GLU A 97 -50.05 -33.22 -19.74
C GLU A 97 -50.55 -32.09 -18.84
N ASN A 98 -50.65 -30.89 -19.44
CA ASN A 98 -51.01 -29.67 -18.75
C ASN A 98 -52.46 -29.78 -18.29
N THR A 99 -52.69 -30.48 -17.19
CA THR A 99 -53.99 -30.49 -16.53
C THR A 99 -54.20 -29.07 -16.02
N MET A 100 -55.25 -28.40 -16.53
CA MET A 100 -55.62 -27.02 -16.18
C MET A 100 -55.71 -26.77 -14.67
N PHE A 101 -55.76 -27.85 -13.88
CA PHE A 101 -55.52 -27.87 -12.45
C PHE A 101 -54.24 -28.70 -12.21
N GLY A 102 -53.11 -28.04 -11.95
CA GLY A 102 -51.89 -28.71 -11.48
C GLY A 102 -52.09 -29.38 -10.12
N ASP A 103 -51.05 -29.97 -9.53
CA ASP A 103 -51.10 -30.57 -8.19
C ASP A 103 -51.41 -29.49 -7.11
N LEU A 104 -52.70 -29.20 -6.91
CA LEU A 104 -53.21 -28.19 -5.98
C LEU A 104 -52.89 -28.58 -4.53
N SER A 105 -52.81 -29.88 -4.24
CA SER A 105 -52.38 -30.38 -2.93
C SER A 105 -50.94 -30.01 -2.62
N GLY A 106 -50.03 -30.19 -3.59
CA GLY A 106 -48.63 -29.77 -3.47
C GLY A 106 -48.46 -28.27 -3.32
N ALA A 107 -49.29 -27.47 -3.99
CA ALA A 107 -49.28 -26.00 -3.87
C ALA A 107 -49.81 -25.51 -2.51
N LEU A 108 -50.80 -26.19 -1.93
CA LEU A 108 -51.32 -25.84 -0.60
C LEU A 108 -50.35 -26.24 0.52
N THR A 109 -49.68 -27.38 0.40
CA THR A 109 -48.65 -27.78 1.38
C THR A 109 -47.43 -26.87 1.29
N SER A 110 -46.98 -26.52 0.08
CA SER A 110 -45.85 -25.60 -0.08
C SER A 110 -46.14 -24.21 0.49
N LYS A 111 -47.34 -23.67 0.27
CA LYS A 111 -47.77 -22.41 0.90
C LYS A 111 -47.77 -22.48 2.42
N LYS A 112 -48.37 -23.53 3.00
CA LYS A 112 -48.34 -23.71 4.47
C LYS A 112 -46.91 -23.79 5.02
N HIS A 113 -45.99 -24.41 4.28
CA HIS A 113 -44.59 -24.47 4.68
C HIS A 113 -43.87 -23.13 4.51
N ALA A 114 -44.21 -22.34 3.50
CA ALA A 114 -43.68 -20.99 3.31
C ALA A 114 -44.20 -20.04 4.41
N ASP A 115 -45.52 -20.02 4.64
CA ASP A 115 -46.16 -19.20 5.68
C ASP A 115 -45.58 -19.54 7.07
N ALA A 116 -45.43 -20.84 7.37
CA ALA A 116 -44.81 -21.28 8.62
C ALA A 116 -43.32 -20.90 8.73
N ALA A 117 -42.59 -20.78 7.61
CA ALA A 117 -41.20 -20.33 7.61
C ALA A 117 -41.11 -18.81 7.84
N GLU A 118 -41.98 -18.02 7.19
CA GLU A 118 -42.08 -16.56 7.37
C GLU A 118 -42.51 -16.18 8.79
N GLU A 119 -43.42 -16.95 9.40
CA GLU A 119 -43.85 -16.76 10.79
C GLU A 119 -42.72 -17.02 11.79
N LEU A 120 -41.82 -17.96 11.49
CA LEU A 120 -40.69 -18.29 12.36
C LEU A 120 -39.55 -17.28 12.21
N ASP A 121 -39.27 -16.84 10.98
CA ASP A 121 -38.26 -15.84 10.69
C ASP A 121 -38.61 -15.03 9.42
N PRO A 122 -38.93 -13.72 9.55
CA PRO A 122 -39.29 -12.88 8.43
C PRO A 122 -38.11 -12.57 7.49
N SER A 123 -36.86 -12.90 7.88
CA SER A 123 -35.66 -12.72 7.06
C SER A 123 -35.27 -13.95 6.23
N VAL A 124 -36.06 -15.05 6.29
CA VAL A 124 -35.77 -16.32 5.59
C VAL A 124 -35.54 -16.16 4.09
N TYR A 125 -36.17 -15.17 3.47
CA TYR A 125 -36.06 -14.89 2.04
C TYR A 125 -35.20 -13.66 1.71
N ASP A 126 -34.59 -13.01 2.69
CA ASP A 126 -33.70 -11.86 2.49
C ASP A 126 -32.26 -12.31 2.13
N TYR A 127 -32.10 -12.82 0.91
CA TYR A 127 -30.82 -13.30 0.42
C TYR A 127 -29.84 -12.17 0.10
N ASP A 128 -30.34 -11.01 -0.31
CA ASP A 128 -29.49 -9.87 -0.71
C ASP A 128 -28.88 -9.19 0.51
N GLY A 129 -29.65 -8.98 1.60
CA GLY A 129 -29.16 -8.39 2.84
C GLY A 129 -28.01 -9.20 3.48
N VAL A 130 -28.10 -10.53 3.43
CA VAL A 130 -27.03 -11.43 3.89
C VAL A 130 -25.84 -11.41 2.92
N TYR A 131 -26.08 -11.43 1.60
CA TYR A 131 -25.01 -11.38 0.61
C TYR A 131 -24.19 -10.09 0.71
N ASP A 132 -24.84 -8.96 0.96
CA ASP A 132 -24.19 -7.67 1.17
C ASP A 132 -23.35 -7.61 2.44
N SER A 133 -23.71 -8.38 3.48
CA SER A 133 -22.88 -8.52 4.68
C SER A 133 -21.55 -9.25 4.40
N PHE A 134 -21.53 -10.11 3.38
CA PHE A 134 -20.34 -10.86 2.98
C PHE A 134 -19.40 -10.05 2.07
N LYS A 135 -19.89 -8.96 1.48
CA LYS A 135 -19.05 -8.06 0.70
C LYS A 135 -18.04 -7.39 1.64
N PRO A 136 -16.74 -7.43 1.32
CA PRO A 136 -15.74 -6.77 2.14
C PRO A 136 -16.02 -5.27 2.13
N GLN A 137 -16.56 -4.77 3.24
CA GLN A 137 -16.74 -3.34 3.44
C GLN A 137 -15.36 -2.68 3.27
N LYS A 138 -15.27 -1.74 2.32
CA LYS A 138 -14.08 -0.92 2.15
C LYS A 138 -14.00 -0.03 3.39
N LYS A 139 -13.39 -0.53 4.47
CA LYS A 139 -13.02 0.31 5.62
C LYS A 139 -12.10 1.38 5.04
N THR A 140 -12.61 2.61 4.90
CA THR A 140 -11.79 3.77 4.59
C THR A 140 -10.82 3.89 5.75
N ALA A 141 -9.60 3.40 5.56
CA ALA A 141 -8.60 3.51 6.60
C ALA A 141 -8.43 5.01 6.90
N PRO A 142 -8.28 5.42 8.16
CA PRO A 142 -8.02 6.83 8.49
C PRO A 142 -6.76 7.36 7.77
N GLU A 143 -5.88 6.45 7.33
CA GLU A 143 -4.72 6.73 6.48
C GLU A 143 -5.08 7.28 5.08
N ASP A 144 -6.28 7.00 4.55
CA ASP A 144 -6.73 7.55 3.26
C ASP A 144 -7.40 8.94 3.43
N ALA A 145 -7.88 9.26 4.64
CA ALA A 145 -8.45 10.57 4.96
C ALA A 145 -7.36 11.63 5.08
N GLU A 146 -6.21 11.28 5.66
CA GLU A 146 -5.01 12.10 5.60
C GLU A 146 -4.25 11.78 4.32
N ARG A 147 -4.32 12.67 3.33
CA ARG A 147 -3.71 12.54 1.99
C ARG A 147 -2.16 12.53 2.00
N LYS A 148 -1.56 11.73 2.87
CA LYS A 148 -0.12 11.55 3.05
C LYS A 148 0.34 10.40 2.16
N PRO A 149 1.51 10.50 1.53
CA PRO A 149 2.08 9.38 0.78
C PRO A 149 2.37 8.19 1.70
N LYS A 150 1.92 7.01 1.27
CA LYS A 150 1.98 5.72 2.00
C LYS A 150 3.33 5.36 2.62
N TYR A 151 4.43 5.84 2.04
CA TYR A 151 5.80 5.45 2.44
C TYR A 151 6.65 6.60 3.01
N MET A 152 6.17 7.84 3.05
CA MET A 152 7.02 8.95 3.51
C MET A 152 7.31 8.86 5.01
N SER A 153 6.31 8.47 5.81
CA SER A 153 6.50 8.28 7.25
C SER A 153 7.57 7.24 7.55
N SER A 154 7.56 6.11 6.85
CA SER A 154 8.56 5.06 7.02
C SER A 154 9.95 5.48 6.54
N LEU A 155 10.04 6.24 5.44
CA LEU A 155 11.31 6.80 4.97
C LEU A 155 11.90 7.81 5.97
N LEU A 156 11.07 8.70 6.52
CA LEU A 156 11.50 9.66 7.55
C LEU A 156 11.92 8.97 8.83
N ALA A 157 11.16 7.96 9.28
CA ALA A 157 11.51 7.14 10.43
C ALA A 157 12.85 6.43 10.22
N ALA A 158 13.04 5.77 9.07
CA ALA A 158 14.29 5.09 8.71
C ALA A 158 15.48 6.05 8.63
N ALA A 159 15.28 7.25 8.07
CA ALA A 159 16.31 8.28 8.05
C ALA A 159 16.68 8.75 9.47
N SER A 160 15.70 8.86 10.36
CA SER A 160 15.95 9.22 11.78
C SER A 160 16.72 8.13 12.52
N VAL A 161 16.42 6.85 12.27
CA VAL A 161 17.14 5.70 12.86
C VAL A 161 18.60 5.73 12.41
N ARG A 162 18.87 5.84 11.09
CA ARG A 162 20.24 5.90 10.56
C ARG A 162 21.06 7.06 11.14
N LYS A 163 20.42 8.23 11.37
CA LYS A 163 21.10 9.37 12.00
C LYS A 163 21.49 9.06 13.44
N ARG A 164 20.62 8.39 14.21
CA ARG A 164 20.96 7.94 15.56
C ARG A 164 22.09 6.92 15.54
N ASP A 165 22.01 5.93 14.66
CA ASP A 165 23.04 4.90 14.51
C ASP A 165 24.41 5.50 14.16
N ALA A 166 24.43 6.50 13.26
CA ALA A 166 25.64 7.21 12.89
C ALA A 166 26.27 7.93 14.09
N LEU A 167 25.46 8.64 14.89
CA LEU A 167 25.94 9.32 16.10
C LEU A 167 26.49 8.32 17.13
N ILE A 168 25.79 7.21 17.35
CA ILE A 168 26.24 6.13 18.25
C ILE A 168 27.57 5.52 17.75
N ALA A 169 27.71 5.32 16.44
CA ALA A 169 28.92 4.79 15.85
C ALA A 169 30.12 5.75 15.98
N GLU A 170 29.91 7.05 15.76
CA GLU A 170 30.92 8.08 15.97
C GLU A 170 31.35 8.15 17.44
N GLU A 171 30.41 8.10 18.39
CA GLU A 171 30.73 8.10 19.82
C GLU A 171 31.50 6.85 20.25
N LYS A 172 31.10 5.66 19.77
CA LYS A 172 31.84 4.41 20.01
C LYS A 172 33.24 4.46 19.39
N LYS A 173 33.39 5.12 18.24
CA LYS A 173 34.69 5.35 17.60
C LYS A 173 35.57 6.27 18.45
N ILE A 174 35.05 7.40 18.91
CA ILE A 174 35.78 8.34 19.77
C ILE A 174 36.14 7.68 21.10
N ALA A 175 35.24 6.87 21.69
CA ALA A 175 35.53 6.12 22.91
C ALA A 175 36.69 5.14 22.70
N ARG A 176 36.70 4.41 21.58
CA ARG A 176 37.79 3.50 21.20
C ARG A 176 39.11 4.23 20.96
N GLU A 177 39.08 5.39 20.31
CA GLU A 177 40.26 6.23 20.11
C GLU A 177 40.82 6.73 21.46
N ARG A 178 39.95 7.14 22.38
CA ARG A 178 40.36 7.53 23.75
C ARG A 178 40.85 6.39 24.61
N GLU A 179 40.38 5.17 24.39
CA GLU A 179 40.91 3.99 25.07
C GLU A 179 42.31 3.65 24.55
N ALA A 180 42.53 3.77 23.23
CA ALA A 180 43.84 3.57 22.60
C ALA A 180 44.86 4.65 23.00
N GLU A 181 44.45 5.93 23.03
CA GLU A 181 45.27 7.05 23.53
C GLU A 181 45.33 7.11 25.07
N GLY A 182 44.44 6.38 25.74
CA GLY A 182 44.26 6.40 27.18
C GLY A 182 45.44 5.83 27.96
N GLU A 183 46.29 5.00 27.34
CA GLU A 183 47.54 4.54 27.93
C GLU A 183 48.57 5.69 28.04
N GLU A 184 48.52 6.68 27.15
CA GLU A 184 49.42 7.85 27.14
C GLU A 184 48.90 9.00 28.02
N TYR A 185 47.59 9.03 28.31
CA TYR A 185 46.92 10.10 29.06
C TYR A 185 46.27 9.61 30.37
N ALA A 186 46.64 8.42 30.86
CA ALA A 186 46.09 7.83 32.09
C ALA A 186 46.27 8.72 33.33
N ASP A 187 47.39 9.43 33.41
CA ASP A 187 47.74 10.30 34.54
C ASP A 187 47.06 11.68 34.49
N LYS A 188 46.32 12.00 33.41
CA LYS A 188 45.66 13.29 33.23
C LYS A 188 44.15 13.18 33.50
N GLU A 189 43.60 14.18 34.18
CA GLU A 189 42.19 14.22 34.54
C GLU A 189 41.28 14.32 33.30
N LYS A 190 40.21 13.50 33.26
CA LYS A 190 39.24 13.47 32.16
C LYS A 190 38.10 14.45 32.45
N PHE A 191 38.06 15.57 31.74
CA PHE A 191 36.97 16.55 31.85
C PHE A 191 35.89 16.27 30.80
N VAL A 192 34.70 15.91 31.26
CA VAL A 192 33.52 15.73 30.40
C VAL A 192 32.58 16.92 30.61
N THR A 193 32.20 17.59 29.52
CA THR A 193 31.24 18.69 29.58
C THR A 193 29.84 18.18 29.93
N GLU A 194 29.04 18.97 30.64
CA GLU A 194 27.68 18.57 31.02
C GLU A 194 26.80 18.20 29.82
N ALA A 195 27.00 18.85 28.68
CA ALA A 195 26.31 18.56 27.43
C ALA A 195 26.63 17.15 26.91
N TYR A 196 27.90 16.75 26.95
CA TYR A 196 28.33 15.42 26.52
C TYR A 196 27.85 14.33 27.48
N ARG A 197 27.84 14.61 28.79
CA ARG A 197 27.25 13.69 29.78
C ARG A 197 25.77 13.44 29.49
N LYS A 198 25.00 14.50 29.22
CA LYS A 198 23.57 14.39 28.85
C LYS A 198 23.36 13.62 27.55
N GLN A 199 24.18 13.87 26.52
CA GLN A 199 24.14 13.14 25.25
C GLN A 199 24.42 11.64 25.45
N GLN A 200 25.40 11.30 26.28
CA GLN A 200 25.74 9.92 26.59
C GLN A 200 24.62 9.19 27.37
N GLU A 201 23.96 9.88 28.29
CA GLU A 201 22.80 9.35 29.04
C GLU A 201 21.58 9.15 28.14
N GLU A 202 21.30 10.10 27.24
CA GLU A 202 20.22 10.00 26.26
C GLU A 202 20.45 8.82 25.31
N ASN A 203 21.66 8.68 24.77
CA ASN A 203 22.00 7.56 23.90
C ASN A 203 21.92 6.22 24.62
N ARG A 204 22.40 6.13 25.87
CA ARG A 204 22.28 4.91 26.67
C ARG A 204 20.81 4.53 26.90
N ARG A 205 19.96 5.51 27.20
CA ARG A 205 18.52 5.29 27.39
C ARG A 205 17.86 4.79 26.11
N ILE A 206 18.21 5.37 24.96
CA ILE A 206 17.70 4.95 23.65
C ILE A 206 18.18 3.53 23.31
N GLU A 207 19.46 3.21 23.54
CA GLU A 207 20.00 1.86 23.32
C GLU A 207 19.31 0.81 24.20
N GLU A 208 19.03 1.12 25.47
CA GLU A 208 18.30 0.20 26.37
C GLU A 208 16.86 -0.02 25.92
N GLU A 209 16.18 1.03 25.44
CA GLU A 209 14.82 0.94 24.92
C GLU A 209 14.76 0.15 23.60
N GLU A 210 15.68 0.40 22.67
CA GLU A 210 15.78 -0.39 21.43
C GLU A 210 16.15 -1.84 21.72
N LYS A 211 17.08 -2.09 22.65
CA LYS A 211 17.45 -3.45 23.03
C LYS A 211 16.29 -4.20 23.65
N ARG A 212 15.51 -3.55 24.53
CA ARG A 212 14.29 -4.16 25.08
C ARG A 212 13.28 -4.47 23.98
N ARG A 213 13.08 -3.54 23.04
CA ARG A 213 12.20 -3.73 21.89
C ARG A 213 12.67 -4.89 21.00
N GLU A 214 13.97 -4.96 20.71
CA GLU A 214 14.59 -6.04 19.95
C GLU A 214 14.45 -7.38 20.68
N GLU A 215 14.59 -7.43 22.01
CA GLU A 215 14.37 -8.65 22.78
C GLU A 215 12.91 -9.14 22.71
N GLU A 216 11.94 -8.21 22.77
CA GLU A 216 10.52 -8.50 22.58
C GLU A 216 10.20 -8.96 21.15
N GLU A 217 10.76 -8.29 20.14
CA GLU A 217 10.62 -8.66 18.73
C GLU A 217 11.32 -9.99 18.43
N ALA A 218 12.51 -10.24 18.98
CA ALA A 218 13.22 -11.50 18.88
C ALA A 218 12.47 -12.62 19.58
N ARG A 219 11.80 -12.35 20.72
CA ARG A 219 10.93 -13.34 21.39
C ARG A 219 9.71 -13.68 20.52
N LYS A 220 9.12 -12.69 19.85
CA LYS A 220 7.99 -12.89 18.90
C LYS A 220 8.45 -13.60 17.61
N ASN A 221 9.63 -13.27 17.10
CA ASN A 221 10.20 -13.83 15.87
C ASN A 221 10.78 -15.24 16.09
N LYS A 222 11.27 -15.57 17.29
CA LYS A 222 11.74 -16.92 17.65
C LYS A 222 10.66 -17.99 17.52
N THR A 223 9.38 -17.62 17.58
CA THR A 223 8.26 -18.57 17.62
C THR A 223 7.69 -19.01 16.28
N GLY A 224 8.21 -18.55 15.14
CA GLY A 224 7.96 -19.29 13.90
C GLY A 224 8.41 -18.58 12.65
N GLY A 225 9.12 -19.33 11.79
CA GLY A 225 9.44 -18.91 10.42
C GLY A 225 8.18 -18.91 9.55
N MET A 226 8.26 -19.52 8.37
CA MET A 226 7.14 -19.55 7.42
C MET A 226 5.82 -20.08 8.02
N SER A 227 5.88 -21.00 8.99
CA SER A 227 4.69 -21.50 9.69
C SER A 227 3.93 -20.43 10.48
N ALA A 228 4.63 -19.47 11.11
CA ALA A 228 3.95 -18.37 11.79
C ALA A 228 3.36 -17.37 10.80
N PHE A 229 4.01 -17.16 9.65
CA PHE A 229 3.43 -16.36 8.57
C PHE A 229 2.13 -16.97 8.06
N TYR A 230 2.10 -18.27 7.75
CA TYR A 230 0.87 -18.95 7.34
C TYR A 230 -0.18 -18.95 8.46
N LYS A 231 0.22 -19.16 9.71
CA LYS A 231 -0.69 -19.04 10.86
C LYS A 231 -1.30 -17.65 10.96
N ASN A 232 -0.52 -16.59 10.82
CA ASN A 232 -1.01 -15.21 10.87
C ASN A 232 -1.93 -14.90 9.68
N LEU A 233 -1.63 -15.43 8.48
CA LEU A 233 -2.49 -15.29 7.32
C LEU A 233 -3.84 -15.99 7.51
N LEU A 234 -3.82 -17.21 8.06
CA LEU A 234 -5.02 -17.97 8.39
C LEU A 234 -5.82 -17.27 9.48
N ASN A 235 -5.18 -16.87 10.58
CA ASN A 235 -5.81 -16.10 11.65
C ASN A 235 -6.46 -14.81 11.11
N LYS A 236 -5.79 -14.08 10.22
CA LYS A 236 -6.36 -12.87 9.59
C LYS A 236 -7.55 -13.20 8.68
N GLY A 237 -7.54 -14.36 8.04
CA GLY A 237 -8.68 -14.89 7.29
C GLY A 237 -9.86 -15.22 8.21
N GLU A 238 -9.59 -15.88 9.33
CA GLU A 238 -10.57 -16.22 10.37
C GLU A 238 -11.15 -14.97 11.03
N GLU A 239 -10.33 -13.97 11.35
CA GLU A 239 -10.76 -12.66 11.88
C GLU A 239 -11.72 -11.96 10.92
N ARG A 240 -11.36 -11.89 9.63
CA ARG A 240 -12.25 -11.32 8.59
C ARG A 240 -13.56 -12.09 8.49
N HIS A 241 -13.49 -13.42 8.51
CA HIS A 241 -14.68 -14.25 8.45
C HIS A 241 -15.56 -14.07 9.71
N ALA A 242 -14.95 -13.95 10.89
CA ALA A 242 -15.66 -13.68 12.14
C ALA A 242 -16.32 -12.29 12.14
N GLU A 243 -15.66 -11.27 11.62
CA GLU A 243 -16.25 -9.94 11.41
C GLU A 243 -17.47 -10.00 10.48
N VAL A 244 -17.37 -10.75 9.39
CA VAL A 244 -18.44 -10.94 8.42
C VAL A 244 -19.63 -11.69 9.03
N LEU A 245 -19.38 -12.79 9.75
CA LEU A 245 -20.45 -13.52 10.45
C LEU A 245 -21.13 -12.67 11.52
N LYS A 246 -20.35 -11.87 12.26
CA LYS A 246 -20.89 -10.95 13.25
C LYS A 246 -21.75 -9.87 12.61
N ALA A 247 -21.32 -9.30 11.48
CA ALA A 247 -22.12 -8.34 10.73
C ALA A 247 -23.41 -8.96 10.18
N ALA A 248 -23.34 -10.20 9.69
CA ALA A 248 -24.51 -10.95 9.25
C ALA A 248 -25.49 -11.23 10.41
N GLU A 249 -24.99 -11.61 11.58
CA GLU A 249 -25.80 -11.83 12.79
C GLU A 249 -26.44 -10.53 13.30
N GLU A 250 -25.71 -9.42 13.26
CA GLU A 250 -26.22 -8.09 13.60
C GLU A 250 -27.32 -7.64 12.62
N LYS A 251 -27.16 -7.88 11.31
CA LYS A 251 -28.21 -7.61 10.32
C LYS A 251 -29.44 -8.51 10.50
N ALA A 252 -29.24 -9.81 10.75
CA ALA A 252 -30.32 -10.75 11.02
C ALA A 252 -31.12 -10.36 12.28
N LYS A 253 -30.43 -9.84 13.31
CA LYS A 253 -31.07 -9.34 14.54
C LYS A 253 -31.76 -7.98 14.35
N ALA A 254 -31.28 -7.14 13.45
CA ALA A 254 -31.88 -5.84 13.13
C ALA A 254 -33.17 -5.96 12.30
N GLY A 255 -33.40 -7.10 11.64
CA GLY A 255 -34.59 -7.38 10.84
C GLY A 255 -34.62 -6.61 9.50
N PRO A 256 -35.54 -6.97 8.58
CA PRO A 256 -35.55 -6.48 7.20
C PRO A 256 -35.97 -4.99 7.04
N THR A 257 -36.14 -4.24 8.13
CA THR A 257 -36.75 -2.89 8.10
C THR A 257 -35.75 -1.74 8.24
N SER A 258 -34.48 -1.98 8.55
CA SER A 258 -33.52 -0.90 8.83
C SER A 258 -32.58 -0.54 7.68
N VAL A 259 -32.56 -1.29 6.57
CA VAL A 259 -31.57 -1.07 5.48
C VAL A 259 -32.18 -0.61 4.15
N ALA A 260 -33.48 -0.76 3.94
CA ALA A 260 -34.14 -0.21 2.74
C ALA A 260 -34.22 1.33 2.73
N ALA A 261 -33.89 2.01 3.83
CA ALA A 261 -34.03 3.46 3.98
C ALA A 261 -32.71 4.24 4.04
N GLU A 262 -31.54 3.58 4.16
CA GLU A 262 -30.26 4.30 4.34
C GLU A 262 -29.19 4.00 3.27
N GLU A 263 -29.38 3.03 2.36
CA GLU A 263 -28.41 2.74 1.29
C GLU A 263 -28.85 3.20 -0.12
N GLU A 264 -30.08 3.68 -0.32
CA GLU A 264 -30.49 4.26 -1.62
C GLU A 264 -30.06 5.72 -1.82
N ASP A 265 -29.59 6.43 -0.77
CA ASP A 265 -29.19 7.84 -0.87
C ASP A 265 -27.72 8.05 -1.33
N ASP A 266 -26.92 6.98 -1.48
CA ASP A 266 -25.50 7.05 -1.85
C ASP A 266 -25.18 6.49 -3.25
N ILE A 267 -26.21 6.22 -4.07
CA ILE A 267 -26.03 6.32 -5.53
C ILE A 267 -26.20 7.80 -5.82
N PRO A 268 -25.16 8.56 -6.24
CA PRO A 268 -25.44 9.87 -6.79
C PRO A 268 -26.36 9.62 -7.98
N MET A 269 -27.65 9.95 -7.84
CA MET A 269 -28.54 10.07 -8.97
C MET A 269 -27.83 11.02 -9.93
N GLU A 270 -27.18 10.43 -10.93
CA GLU A 270 -26.54 11.17 -11.99
C GLU A 270 -27.65 12.04 -12.55
N LYS A 271 -27.55 13.36 -12.32
CA LYS A 271 -28.44 14.34 -12.95
C LYS A 271 -28.63 13.90 -14.38
N SER A 272 -29.88 13.72 -14.80
CA SER A 272 -30.16 13.08 -16.09
C SER A 272 -29.34 13.75 -17.20
N GLU A 273 -28.90 13.01 -18.22
CA GLU A 273 -28.07 13.58 -19.30
C GLU A 273 -28.70 14.86 -19.89
N ALA A 274 -30.04 14.95 -19.85
CA ALA A 274 -30.83 16.11 -20.24
C ALA A 274 -30.67 17.31 -19.30
N ASP A 275 -30.63 17.12 -17.99
CA ASP A 275 -30.45 18.19 -17.01
C ASP A 275 -29.04 18.80 -17.11
N ILE A 276 -28.02 17.96 -17.34
CA ILE A 276 -26.64 18.41 -17.57
C ILE A 276 -26.55 19.22 -18.86
N ALA A 277 -27.24 18.80 -19.93
CA ALA A 277 -27.28 19.54 -21.19
C ALA A 277 -27.93 20.92 -21.02
N ARG A 278 -29.05 21.00 -20.27
CA ARG A 278 -29.73 22.27 -19.96
C ARG A 278 -28.82 23.20 -19.14
N GLU A 279 -28.17 22.68 -18.11
CA GLU A 279 -27.23 23.44 -17.27
C GLU A 279 -26.04 23.98 -18.07
N ILE A 280 -25.53 23.22 -19.05
CA ILE A 280 -24.46 23.67 -19.95
C ILE A 280 -24.96 24.75 -20.91
N ASN A 281 -26.16 24.61 -21.46
CA ASN A 281 -26.77 25.60 -22.36
C ASN A 281 -27.06 26.93 -21.65
N GLU A 282 -27.54 26.87 -20.40
CA GLU A 282 -27.74 28.05 -19.55
C GLU A 282 -26.42 28.76 -19.22
N LYS A 283 -25.33 27.99 -19.08
CA LYS A 283 -23.96 28.51 -18.85
C LYS A 283 -23.26 28.98 -20.13
N GLY A 284 -23.95 29.01 -21.27
CA GLY A 284 -23.44 29.51 -22.55
C GLY A 284 -22.68 28.48 -23.40
N GLY A 285 -22.79 27.20 -23.08
CA GLY A 285 -22.41 26.11 -23.99
C GLY A 285 -23.48 25.88 -25.07
N SER A 286 -23.10 25.22 -26.16
CA SER A 286 -24.02 24.85 -27.24
C SER A 286 -24.11 23.33 -27.33
N VAL A 287 -24.95 22.72 -26.51
CA VAL A 287 -25.28 21.29 -26.53
C VAL A 287 -26.57 21.10 -27.32
N ALA A 288 -26.50 20.36 -28.42
CA ALA A 288 -27.67 20.04 -29.24
C ALA A 288 -28.49 18.90 -28.59
N VAL A 289 -29.77 19.16 -28.34
CA VAL A 289 -30.72 18.20 -27.73
C VAL A 289 -31.88 17.98 -28.70
N ASN A 290 -32.26 16.71 -28.93
CA ASN A 290 -33.41 16.33 -29.76
C ASN A 290 -34.74 16.61 -29.04
N GLU A 291 -35.86 16.52 -29.77
CA GLU A 291 -37.22 16.73 -29.23
C GLU A 291 -37.58 15.75 -28.09
N ASP A 292 -36.96 14.56 -28.07
CA ASP A 292 -37.10 13.56 -26.99
C ASP A 292 -36.21 13.85 -25.76
N GLY A 293 -35.53 15.00 -25.71
CA GLY A 293 -34.67 15.38 -24.57
C GLY A 293 -33.31 14.67 -24.53
N GLN A 294 -32.97 13.88 -25.56
CA GLN A 294 -31.68 13.20 -25.67
C GLN A 294 -30.62 14.08 -26.33
N VAL A 295 -29.40 14.05 -25.79
CA VAL A 295 -28.27 14.80 -26.32
C VAL A 295 -27.72 14.13 -27.58
N VAL A 296 -27.65 14.90 -28.67
CA VAL A 296 -27.23 14.40 -29.99
C VAL A 296 -25.76 13.96 -30.01
N ASP A 297 -24.90 14.67 -29.29
CA ASP A 297 -23.48 14.32 -29.15
C ASP A 297 -23.04 14.37 -27.67
N LYS A 298 -22.84 13.18 -27.08
CA LYS A 298 -22.40 13.02 -25.69
C LYS A 298 -21.05 13.68 -25.40
N ARG A 299 -20.25 13.99 -26.43
CA ARG A 299 -18.98 14.72 -26.24
C ARG A 299 -19.19 16.18 -25.87
N GLN A 300 -20.35 16.75 -26.20
CA GLN A 300 -20.69 18.12 -25.83
C GLN A 300 -21.05 18.25 -24.34
N LEU A 301 -21.46 17.13 -23.71
CA LEU A 301 -21.62 17.04 -22.25
C LEU A 301 -20.27 16.98 -21.52
N LEU A 302 -19.22 16.50 -22.19
CA LEU A 302 -17.87 16.55 -21.65
C LEU A 302 -17.42 18.01 -21.69
N ARG A 303 -17.34 18.64 -20.53
CA ARG A 303 -16.73 19.97 -20.36
C ARG A 303 -15.38 19.99 -21.06
N GLY A 304 -15.34 20.59 -22.25
CA GLY A 304 -14.17 20.71 -23.11
C GLY A 304 -13.12 21.61 -22.46
N GLY A 305 -12.39 21.04 -21.51
CA GLY A 305 -11.34 21.72 -20.79
C GLY A 305 -10.56 20.71 -19.99
N LEU A 306 -9.34 20.38 -20.45
CA LEU A 306 -8.31 19.87 -19.55
C LEU A 306 -8.31 20.80 -18.32
N ASN A 307 -8.37 20.27 -17.09
CA ASN A 307 -8.33 21.06 -15.85
C ASN A 307 -6.96 21.74 -15.67
N VAL A 308 -6.63 22.65 -16.58
CA VAL A 308 -5.42 23.45 -16.55
C VAL A 308 -5.75 24.77 -15.88
N GLY A 309 -5.18 24.99 -14.71
CA GLY A 309 -5.24 26.31 -14.06
C GLY A 309 -4.77 27.40 -15.03
N ALA A 310 -5.28 28.63 -14.87
CA ALA A 310 -5.11 29.75 -15.80
C ALA A 310 -3.67 29.97 -16.33
N LYS A 311 -2.64 29.57 -15.56
CA LYS A 311 -1.23 29.60 -15.98
C LYS A 311 -0.88 28.66 -17.14
N LYS A 312 -1.53 27.50 -17.26
CA LYS A 312 -1.28 26.54 -18.37
C LYS A 312 -2.07 26.89 -19.64
N VAL A 313 -3.20 27.60 -19.52
CA VAL A 313 -3.96 28.11 -20.69
C VAL A 313 -3.10 29.04 -21.54
N ALA A 314 -2.29 29.88 -20.90
CA ALA A 314 -1.33 30.75 -21.59
C ALA A 314 -0.21 29.97 -22.31
N GLN A 315 0.26 28.86 -21.72
CA GLN A 315 1.31 28.01 -22.31
C GLN A 315 0.80 27.23 -23.53
N VAL A 316 -0.41 26.67 -23.46
CA VAL A 316 -1.01 25.94 -24.60
C VAL A 316 -1.26 26.87 -25.78
N ARG A 317 -1.65 28.13 -25.52
CA ARG A 317 -1.83 29.14 -26.58
C ARG A 317 -0.50 29.58 -27.21
N GLN A 318 0.60 29.57 -26.45
CA GLN A 318 1.95 29.79 -26.98
C GLN A 318 2.48 28.59 -27.79
N GLU A 319 2.17 27.36 -27.39
CA GLU A 319 2.56 26.15 -28.13
C GLU A 319 1.80 26.00 -29.45
N ALA A 320 0.51 26.39 -29.49
CA ALA A 320 -0.29 26.39 -30.71
C ALA A 320 0.15 27.45 -31.74
N ALA A 321 0.90 28.47 -31.33
CA ALA A 321 1.40 29.54 -32.20
C ALA A 321 2.76 29.24 -32.84
N ARG A 322 3.36 28.06 -32.59
CA ARG A 322 4.62 27.67 -33.22
C ARG A 322 4.38 27.06 -34.63
N PRO A 323 5.10 27.50 -35.67
CA PRO A 323 4.95 26.93 -37.00
C PRO A 323 5.44 25.47 -37.01
N LYS A 324 4.61 24.57 -37.54
CA LYS A 324 4.97 23.15 -37.71
C LYS A 324 5.98 23.02 -38.84
N GLU A 325 7.21 22.70 -38.49
CA GLU A 325 8.26 22.35 -39.45
C GLU A 325 7.96 20.95 -40.01
N ASN A 326 7.82 20.85 -41.34
CA ASN A 326 7.57 19.61 -42.07
C ASN A 326 8.73 18.62 -41.84
N ARG A 327 8.53 17.63 -40.97
CA ARG A 327 9.41 16.46 -40.93
C ARG A 327 9.01 15.49 -42.02
N SER A 328 9.84 15.47 -43.07
CA SER A 328 9.85 14.47 -44.12
C SER A 328 9.87 13.06 -43.52
N ASP A 329 8.93 12.26 -43.98
CA ASP A 329 8.91 10.80 -43.87
C ASP A 329 10.28 10.23 -44.26
N ARG A 330 10.96 9.57 -43.31
CA ARG A 330 12.16 8.77 -43.55
C ARG A 330 11.94 7.41 -42.90
N GLY A 331 11.27 6.56 -43.67
CA GLY A 331 11.71 5.22 -44.04
C GLY A 331 12.58 4.48 -43.02
N SER A 332 11.98 3.45 -42.44
CA SER A 332 12.64 2.25 -41.92
C SER A 332 13.82 1.84 -42.81
N GLY A 333 15.03 1.89 -42.25
CA GLY A 333 16.27 1.47 -42.90
C GLY A 333 17.21 0.86 -41.88
N ASN A 334 17.63 -0.37 -42.16
CA ASN A 334 18.39 -1.27 -41.31
C ASN A 334 19.58 -0.64 -40.57
N GLY A 335 19.78 -1.10 -39.34
CA GLY A 335 20.81 -0.67 -38.40
C GLY A 335 22.22 -0.71 -38.96
N PHE A 336 22.76 0.47 -39.19
CA PHE A 336 24.20 0.74 -39.19
C PHE A 336 24.71 0.68 -37.75
N VAL A 337 25.38 -0.41 -37.37
CA VAL A 337 26.10 -0.54 -36.10
C VAL A 337 27.40 0.27 -36.21
N GLY A 338 27.29 1.59 -36.08
CA GLY A 338 28.43 2.47 -35.88
C GLY A 338 29.00 2.28 -34.47
N SER A 339 30.33 2.20 -34.39
CA SER A 339 31.14 2.06 -33.17
C SER A 339 30.82 3.16 -32.13
N GLY A 340 29.83 2.90 -31.29
CA GLY A 340 29.29 3.81 -30.28
C GLY A 340 28.11 3.17 -29.53
N GLY A 341 28.17 1.84 -29.37
CA GLY A 341 27.11 1.03 -28.79
C GLY A 341 26.72 1.49 -27.38
N LYS A 342 25.53 1.04 -26.92
CA LYS A 342 24.80 1.25 -25.64
C LYS A 342 25.50 2.03 -24.49
N GLY A 343 26.81 1.89 -24.27
CA GLY A 343 27.62 2.75 -23.40
C GLY A 343 27.57 4.24 -23.75
N ALA A 344 27.73 4.65 -25.02
CA ALA A 344 27.68 6.06 -25.39
C ALA A 344 26.28 6.68 -25.22
N MET A 345 25.22 5.87 -25.37
CA MET A 345 23.86 6.26 -25.04
C MET A 345 23.66 6.41 -23.52
N ARG A 346 24.21 5.48 -22.72
CA ARG A 346 24.18 5.59 -21.26
C ARG A 346 24.95 6.81 -20.77
N GLU A 347 26.15 7.07 -21.28
CA GLU A 347 26.95 8.25 -20.92
C GLU A 347 26.23 9.57 -21.25
N ARG A 348 25.52 9.63 -22.38
CA ARG A 348 24.68 10.79 -22.71
C ARG A 348 23.49 10.93 -21.77
N GLN A 349 22.88 9.82 -21.36
CA GLN A 349 21.77 9.81 -20.39
C GLN A 349 22.26 10.17 -18.97
N THR A 350 23.40 9.65 -18.53
CA THR A 350 23.99 9.97 -17.23
C THR A 350 24.43 11.42 -17.18
N ARG A 351 25.07 11.93 -18.24
CA ARG A 351 25.44 13.35 -18.35
C ARG A 351 24.22 14.27 -18.38
N MET A 352 23.10 13.84 -18.96
CA MET A 352 21.85 14.61 -18.91
C MET A 352 21.27 14.66 -17.49
N LEU A 353 21.29 13.54 -16.76
CA LEU A 353 20.83 13.50 -15.36
C LEU A 353 21.74 14.29 -14.43
N GLU A 354 23.05 14.19 -14.64
CA GLU A 354 24.06 14.96 -13.92
C GLU A 354 23.88 16.47 -14.17
N ALA A 355 23.70 16.88 -15.43
CA ALA A 355 23.42 18.28 -15.76
C ALA A 355 22.10 18.79 -15.15
N GLN A 356 21.06 17.95 -15.05
CA GLN A 356 19.82 18.31 -14.35
C GLN A 356 20.04 18.48 -12.84
N LEU A 357 20.85 17.61 -12.23
CA LEU A 357 21.19 17.67 -10.81
C LEU A 357 22.07 18.88 -10.50
N GLU A 358 23.07 19.17 -11.34
CA GLU A 358 23.90 20.37 -11.26
C GLU A 358 23.08 21.65 -11.43
N ALA A 359 22.14 21.68 -12.39
CA ALA A 359 21.26 22.83 -12.57
C ALA A 359 20.34 23.04 -11.35
N ALA A 360 19.84 21.95 -10.74
CA ALA A 360 19.05 22.03 -9.51
C ALA A 360 19.88 22.54 -8.32
N LEU A 361 21.11 22.04 -8.15
CA LEU A 361 22.04 22.50 -7.11
C LEU A 361 22.49 23.94 -7.32
N LYS A 362 22.69 24.36 -8.58
CA LYS A 362 23.03 25.75 -8.90
C LYS A 362 21.85 26.67 -8.60
N ARG A 363 20.64 26.27 -8.96
CA ARG A 363 19.41 27.02 -8.64
C ARG A 363 19.18 27.12 -7.13
N SER A 364 19.39 26.03 -6.37
CA SER A 364 19.27 26.09 -4.91
C SER A 364 20.32 27.01 -4.28
N ARG A 365 21.56 26.99 -4.78
CA ARG A 365 22.62 27.91 -4.34
C ARG A 365 22.30 29.36 -4.67
N GLU A 366 21.78 29.64 -5.86
CA GLU A 366 21.36 30.99 -6.27
C GLU A 366 20.17 31.48 -5.44
N GLU A 367 19.20 30.60 -5.12
CA GLU A 367 18.07 30.91 -4.24
C GLU A 367 18.56 31.21 -2.81
N GLU A 368 19.46 30.40 -2.25
CA GLU A 368 20.07 30.66 -0.93
C GLU A 368 20.88 31.96 -0.92
N GLN A 369 21.66 32.25 -1.97
CA GLN A 369 22.40 33.51 -2.08
C GLN A 369 21.45 34.71 -2.16
N ALA A 370 20.38 34.62 -2.94
CA ALA A 370 19.38 35.67 -3.04
C ALA A 370 18.62 35.87 -1.71
N GLU A 371 18.37 34.80 -0.96
CA GLU A 371 17.80 34.89 0.39
C GLU A 371 18.76 35.55 1.38
N ARG A 372 20.04 35.19 1.36
CA ARG A 372 21.07 35.84 2.17
C ARG A 372 21.18 37.32 1.85
N GLU A 373 21.20 37.69 0.56
CA GLU A 373 21.20 39.10 0.16
C GLU A 373 19.94 39.84 0.63
N LYS A 374 18.76 39.21 0.58
CA LYS A 374 17.52 39.82 1.11
C LYS A 374 17.62 40.02 2.61
N VAL A 375 18.08 39.02 3.36
CA VAL A 375 18.29 39.13 4.80
C VAL A 375 19.29 40.24 5.10
N GLU A 376 20.41 40.31 4.38
CA GLU A 376 21.39 41.39 4.54
C GLU A 376 20.83 42.78 4.22
N ARG A 377 20.00 42.92 3.17
CA ARG A 377 19.35 44.21 2.87
C ARG A 377 18.37 44.58 3.98
N VAL A 378 17.62 43.61 4.51
CA VAL A 378 16.70 43.83 5.65
C VAL A 378 17.47 44.17 6.92
N THR A 379 18.61 43.54 7.18
CA THR A 379 19.44 43.86 8.36
C THR A 379 20.12 45.21 8.22
N LYS A 380 20.63 45.57 7.04
CA LYS A 380 21.22 46.89 6.74
C LYS A 380 20.20 48.03 6.81
N THR A 381 18.92 47.78 6.51
CA THR A 381 17.86 48.80 6.57
C THR A 381 17.21 48.94 7.95
N ARG A 382 17.28 47.90 8.79
CA ARG A 382 16.79 47.96 10.17
C ARG A 382 17.84 48.61 11.07
N LYS A 383 17.43 49.65 11.81
CA LYS A 383 18.27 50.27 12.85
C LYS A 383 18.55 49.24 13.94
N THR A 384 19.82 49.12 14.34
CA THR A 384 20.22 48.20 15.39
C THR A 384 19.76 48.73 16.76
N GLU A 385 19.65 47.85 17.76
CA GLU A 385 19.31 48.27 19.13
C GLU A 385 20.34 49.25 19.71
N GLY A 386 21.60 49.16 19.27
CA GLY A 386 22.67 50.11 19.60
C GLY A 386 22.48 51.50 18.98
N ASP A 387 21.97 51.57 17.74
CA ASP A 387 21.62 52.86 17.12
C ASP A 387 20.46 53.53 17.88
N ILE A 388 19.51 52.73 18.34
CA ILE A 388 18.36 53.20 19.13
C ILE A 388 18.80 53.67 20.52
N SER A 389 19.68 52.93 21.21
CA SER A 389 20.20 53.33 22.52
C SER A 389 21.08 54.59 22.43
N SER A 390 21.97 54.67 21.44
CA SER A 390 22.81 55.87 21.23
C SER A 390 21.99 57.10 20.83
N ALA A 391 20.88 56.93 20.11
CA ALA A 391 19.95 58.01 19.79
C ALA A 391 19.19 58.47 21.05
N LYS A 392 18.75 57.54 21.90
CA LYS A 392 18.11 57.84 23.20
C LYS A 392 19.07 58.56 24.14
N GLU A 393 20.33 58.13 24.23
CA GLU A 393 21.34 58.75 25.07
C GLU A 393 21.62 60.21 24.64
N ARG A 394 21.82 60.43 23.33
CA ARG A 394 21.98 61.79 22.76
C ARG A 394 20.75 62.67 22.95
N TYR A 395 19.55 62.09 22.96
CA TYR A 395 18.32 62.82 23.26
C TYR A 395 18.23 63.21 24.74
N LEU A 396 18.56 62.30 25.65
CA LEU A 396 18.59 62.57 27.08
C LEU A 396 19.66 63.59 27.46
N ALA A 397 20.84 63.54 26.83
CA ALA A 397 21.89 64.54 27.01
C ALA A 397 21.42 65.94 26.61
N ARG A 398 20.87 66.08 25.39
CA ARG A 398 20.29 67.37 24.93
C ARG A 398 19.18 67.87 25.83
N LYS A 399 18.35 66.97 26.38
CA LYS A 399 17.28 67.35 27.31
C LYS A 399 17.83 67.86 28.65
N ARG A 400 18.85 67.19 29.21
CA ARG A 400 19.52 67.63 30.44
C ARG A 400 20.18 68.99 30.25
N GLU A 401 20.92 69.17 29.17
CA GLU A 401 21.56 70.45 28.84
C GLU A 401 20.53 71.58 28.66
N ALA A 402 19.39 71.30 28.03
CA ALA A 402 18.31 72.28 27.89
C ALA A 402 17.65 72.64 29.24
N GLU A 403 17.50 71.68 30.16
CA GLU A 403 17.00 71.94 31.51
C GLU A 403 18.01 72.72 32.35
N GLU A 404 19.30 72.41 32.23
CA GLU A 404 20.37 73.18 32.89
C GLU A 404 20.47 74.61 32.34
N ALA A 405 20.36 74.79 31.03
CA ALA A 405 20.32 76.12 30.42
C ALA A 405 19.09 76.92 30.86
N LYS A 406 17.92 76.29 30.97
CA LYS A 406 16.70 76.92 31.52
C LYS A 406 16.87 77.30 33.00
N LYS A 407 17.51 76.44 33.80
CA LYS A 407 17.82 76.74 35.21
C LYS A 407 18.84 77.88 35.32
N ARG A 408 19.83 77.94 34.45
CA ARG A 408 20.82 79.02 34.40
C ARG A 408 20.19 80.34 33.98
N GLY A 409 19.32 80.35 32.97
CA GLY A 409 18.59 81.55 32.55
C GLY A 409 17.44 82.01 33.46
N LEU A 410 17.13 81.25 34.52
CA LEU A 410 16.20 81.63 35.60
C LEU A 410 16.94 82.12 36.86
N ALA A 411 18.27 81.94 36.91
CA ALA A 411 19.14 82.32 38.02
C ALA A 411 19.94 83.61 37.73
N GLU A 412 19.76 84.18 36.54
CA GLU A 412 20.18 85.52 36.11
C GLU A 412 18.94 86.42 36.07
#